data_AF-A0A261BDE1-F1
#
_entry.id   AF-A0A261BDE1-F1
#
_cell.length_a   1.000
_cell.length_b   1.000
_cell.length_c   1.000
_cell.angle_alpha   90.00
_cell.angle_beta   90.00
_cell.angle_gamma   90.00
#
_symmetry.space_group_name_H-M   'P 1'
#
loop_
_entity.id
_entity.type
_entity.pdbx_description
1 polymer ?
#
loop_
_entity_poly.entity_id
_entity_poly.type
_entity_poly.pdbx_seq_one_letter_code
_entity_poly.pdbx_strand_id
1 'polypeptide(L)'
;MNTRNCSIPAPAEYKNTASEFYFSLLHIFQLQCTEQLVTVASIIKMFYFRLRVIIPNFKKHTYYKAMRSQHALYFILIFSTPFFDSFTIFHSLEYQESTRNKLFQNFPDLPPEVTCYSVIIFAPDDVVLSILAAEYTFLIILVFSICSSSIYYMVSAMRKNHNQSQATITMQQMFIKSLTIHALIHFVMILVPCFFQAYALFFYFDSYELAVTLLLSVTYHGFFSTVVMLVYTKPLHKRLVICKK
;
A
#
# COMPACT_ATOMS: atom_id res chain seq x y z
N MET A 1 1.80 43.30 4.77
CA MET A 1 1.60 41.84 4.67
C MET A 1 1.30 41.52 3.22
N ASN A 2 2.33 41.23 2.43
CA ASN A 2 2.14 40.82 1.03
C ASN A 2 1.56 39.41 1.02
N THR A 3 0.43 39.25 0.35
CA THR A 3 -0.17 37.96 0.00
C THR A 3 0.84 37.18 -0.83
N ARG A 4 1.52 36.19 -0.24
CA ARG A 4 2.39 35.27 -0.99
C ARG A 4 1.47 34.44 -1.90
N ASN A 5 1.76 34.41 -3.21
CA ASN A 5 1.02 33.62 -4.18
C ASN A 5 1.33 32.12 -3.96
N CYS A 6 0.72 31.53 -2.93
CA CYS A 6 0.64 30.09 -2.77
C CYS A 6 -0.44 29.54 -3.70
N SER A 7 -0.26 29.75 -5.00
CA SER A 7 -1.16 29.28 -6.04
C SER A 7 -0.78 27.85 -6.40
N ILE A 8 -1.50 26.87 -5.85
CA ILE A 8 -1.71 25.63 -6.60
C ILE A 8 -2.61 26.01 -7.79
N PRO A 9 -2.46 25.44 -9.01
CA PRO A 9 -3.55 25.44 -9.97
C PRO A 9 -4.68 24.55 -9.41
N ALA A 10 -5.42 25.05 -8.43
CA ALA A 10 -6.69 24.51 -8.03
C ALA A 10 -7.74 25.03 -9.02
N PRO A 11 -8.64 24.19 -9.56
CA PRO A 11 -9.73 24.67 -10.39
C PRO A 11 -10.54 25.72 -9.60
N ALA A 12 -10.78 26.86 -10.25
CA ALA A 12 -11.05 28.15 -9.65
C ALA A 12 -12.42 28.32 -8.94
N GLU A 13 -13.08 27.25 -8.49
CA GLU A 13 -14.52 27.28 -8.23
C GLU A 13 -14.98 26.83 -6.83
N TYR A 14 -14.09 26.84 -5.83
CA TYR A 14 -14.49 26.52 -4.44
C TYR A 14 -13.95 27.55 -3.46
N LYS A 15 -14.65 28.69 -3.35
CA LYS A 15 -14.24 29.84 -2.53
C LYS A 15 -15.22 30.28 -1.45
N ASN A 16 -16.24 29.50 -1.12
CA ASN A 16 -17.23 29.89 -0.11
C ASN A 16 -17.30 28.91 1.07
N THR A 17 -16.78 29.38 2.21
CA THR A 17 -17.28 29.23 3.60
C THR A 17 -17.60 27.83 4.19
N ALA A 18 -17.38 26.75 3.45
CA ALA A 18 -17.29 25.37 3.94
C ALA A 18 -15.92 24.73 3.65
N SER A 19 -14.95 25.56 3.23
CA SER A 19 -13.67 25.17 2.64
C SER A 19 -12.51 25.04 3.64
N GLU A 20 -12.75 25.02 4.94
CA GLU A 20 -11.68 24.79 5.94
C GLU A 20 -11.24 23.32 6.04
N PHE A 21 -11.90 22.42 5.30
CA PHE A 21 -11.37 21.10 4.98
C PHE A 21 -10.35 21.19 3.83
N TYR A 22 -9.35 22.07 3.96
CA TYR A 22 -8.20 22.06 3.06
C TYR A 22 -7.44 20.76 3.32
N PHE A 23 -7.64 19.77 2.45
CA PHE A 23 -6.80 18.59 2.36
C PHE A 23 -5.37 19.05 2.04
N SER A 24 -4.55 19.22 3.08
CA SER A 24 -3.12 19.45 2.91
C SER A 24 -2.52 18.33 2.07
N LEU A 25 -1.45 18.61 1.31
CA LEU A 25 -0.76 17.58 0.54
C LEU A 25 -0.31 16.42 1.45
N LEU A 26 0.00 16.73 2.71
CA LEU A 26 0.34 15.75 3.75
C LEU A 26 -0.82 14.79 4.04
N HIS A 27 -2.04 15.31 4.17
CA HIS A 27 -3.22 14.48 4.43
C HIS A 27 -3.57 13.60 3.21
N ILE A 28 -3.42 14.14 1.99
CA ILE A 28 -3.60 13.36 0.76
C ILE A 28 -2.58 12.22 0.69
N PHE A 29 -1.32 12.50 1.06
CA PHE A 29 -0.27 11.48 1.13
C PHE A 29 -0.59 10.38 2.14
N GLN A 30 -1.06 10.72 3.35
CA GLN A 30 -1.45 9.75 4.38
C GLN A 30 -2.63 8.86 3.94
N LEU A 31 -3.65 9.46 3.30
CA LEU A 31 -4.79 8.71 2.75
C LEU A 31 -4.33 7.73 1.67
N GLN A 32 -3.45 8.17 0.76
CA GLN A 32 -2.90 7.33 -0.29
C GLN A 32 -2.13 6.12 0.28
N CYS A 33 -1.31 6.33 1.31
CA CYS A 33 -0.60 5.26 2.00
C CYS A 33 -1.56 4.26 2.65
N THR A 34 -2.64 4.75 3.26
CA THR A 34 -3.67 3.90 3.89
C THR A 34 -4.41 3.04 2.86
N GLU A 35 -4.77 3.60 1.70
CA GLU A 35 -5.42 2.86 0.61
C GLU A 35 -4.55 1.69 0.11
N GLN A 36 -3.24 1.93 -0.02
CA GLN A 36 -2.28 0.90 -0.43
C GLN A 36 -2.20 -0.23 0.60
N LEU A 37 -2.23 0.08 1.91
CA LEU A 37 -2.27 -0.94 2.96
C LEU A 37 -3.55 -1.78 2.91
N VAL A 38 -4.71 -1.17 2.64
CA VAL A 38 -5.98 -1.91 2.49
C VAL A 38 -5.93 -2.85 1.28
N THR A 39 -5.29 -2.44 0.19
CA THR A 39 -5.05 -3.29 -0.99
C THR A 39 -4.19 -4.50 -0.61
N VAL A 40 -3.12 -4.31 0.16
CA VAL A 40 -2.28 -5.40 0.67
C VAL A 40 -3.05 -6.34 1.61
N ALA A 41 -4.01 -5.83 2.39
CA ALA A 41 -4.87 -6.65 3.22
C ALA A 41 -5.70 -7.67 2.42
N SER A 42 -6.15 -7.27 1.22
CA SER A 42 -6.86 -8.16 0.29
C SER A 42 -5.97 -9.30 -0.21
N ILE A 43 -4.70 -8.99 -0.53
CA ILE A 43 -3.70 -9.99 -0.93
C ILE A 43 -3.44 -10.98 0.22
N ILE A 44 -3.23 -10.48 1.44
CA ILE A 44 -3.03 -11.31 2.63
C ILE A 44 -4.22 -12.25 2.87
N LYS A 45 -5.46 -11.75 2.74
CA LYS A 45 -6.66 -12.59 2.85
C LYS A 45 -6.71 -13.69 1.80
N MET A 46 -6.24 -13.41 0.58
CA MET A 46 -6.11 -14.42 -0.47
C MET A 46 -5.11 -15.51 -0.07
N PHE A 47 -3.94 -15.17 0.44
CA PHE A 47 -2.96 -16.14 0.97
C PHE A 47 -3.56 -16.99 2.09
N TYR A 48 -4.22 -16.36 3.06
CA TYR A 48 -4.88 -17.04 4.18
C TYR A 48 -5.95 -18.03 3.71
N PHE A 49 -6.78 -17.63 2.75
CA PHE A 49 -7.82 -18.49 2.19
C PHE A 49 -7.20 -19.73 1.53
N ARG A 50 -6.12 -19.55 0.76
CA ARG A 50 -5.44 -20.65 0.05
C ARG A 50 -4.77 -21.63 1.00
N LEU A 51 -4.13 -21.14 2.05
CA LEU A 51 -3.59 -21.97 3.13
C LEU A 51 -4.66 -22.88 3.76
N ARG A 52 -5.83 -22.32 4.06
CA ARG A 52 -6.95 -23.07 4.66
C ARG A 52 -7.47 -24.18 3.76
N VAL A 53 -7.36 -24.01 2.44
CA VAL A 53 -7.80 -25.00 1.44
C VAL A 53 -6.75 -26.10 1.23
N ILE A 54 -5.47 -25.73 1.20
CA ILE A 54 -4.38 -26.68 0.90
C ILE A 54 -4.09 -27.60 2.08
N ILE A 55 -4.17 -27.10 3.32
CA ILE A 55 -3.75 -27.87 4.49
C ILE A 55 -4.97 -28.46 5.23
N PRO A 56 -5.16 -29.79 5.21
CA PRO A 56 -6.24 -30.43 5.96
C PRO A 56 -6.03 -30.23 7.47
N ASN A 57 -7.13 -30.07 8.21
CA ASN A 57 -7.09 -29.81 9.65
C ASN A 57 -6.22 -28.60 10.07
N PHE A 58 -6.06 -27.60 9.18
CA PHE A 58 -5.29 -26.36 9.37
C PHE A 58 -5.37 -25.80 10.81
N LYS A 59 -6.59 -25.74 11.37
CA LYS A 59 -6.87 -25.20 12.71
C LYS A 59 -6.17 -25.92 13.87
N LYS A 60 -5.75 -27.17 13.72
CA LYS A 60 -5.12 -27.97 14.78
C LYS A 60 -3.62 -27.73 14.91
N HIS A 61 -2.99 -27.13 13.89
CA HIS A 61 -1.55 -26.95 13.89
C HIS A 61 -1.12 -25.66 14.58
N THR A 62 0.07 -25.68 15.21
CA THR A 62 0.66 -24.51 15.87
C THR A 62 0.85 -23.33 14.92
N TYR A 63 1.19 -23.59 13.65
CA TYR A 63 1.36 -22.53 12.65
C TYR A 63 0.04 -21.77 12.38
N TYR A 64 -1.14 -22.39 12.55
CA TYR A 64 -2.42 -21.69 12.39
C TYR A 64 -2.58 -20.60 13.45
N LYS A 65 -2.18 -20.90 14.70
CA LYS A 65 -2.21 -19.91 15.78
C LYS A 65 -1.25 -18.75 15.48
N ALA A 66 -0.03 -19.06 15.03
CA ALA A 66 0.96 -18.06 14.66
C ALA A 66 0.46 -17.15 13.52
N MET A 67 -0.01 -17.75 12.41
CA MET A 67 -0.55 -16.97 11.28
C MET A 67 -1.77 -16.17 11.68
N ARG A 68 -2.72 -16.75 12.44
CA ARG A 68 -3.90 -16.02 12.92
C ARG A 68 -3.50 -14.80 13.75
N SER A 69 -2.48 -14.93 14.61
CA SER A 69 -1.95 -13.82 15.39
C SER A 69 -1.36 -12.73 14.50
N GLN A 70 -0.51 -13.10 13.53
CA GLN A 70 0.06 -12.13 12.58
C GLN A 70 -1.00 -11.40 11.76
N HIS A 71 -2.04 -12.10 11.30
CA HIS A 71 -3.14 -11.48 10.58
C HIS A 71 -3.92 -10.53 11.49
N ALA A 72 -4.24 -10.96 12.73
CA ALA A 72 -4.95 -10.11 13.67
C ALA A 72 -4.16 -8.83 13.97
N LEU A 73 -2.85 -8.96 14.22
CA LEU A 73 -1.96 -7.82 14.42
C LEU A 73 -1.97 -6.87 13.22
N TYR A 74 -1.85 -7.40 12.00
CA TYR A 74 -1.90 -6.61 10.77
C TYR A 74 -3.21 -5.83 10.62
N PHE A 75 -4.36 -6.46 10.88
CA PHE A 75 -5.66 -5.78 10.82
C PHE A 75 -5.82 -4.75 11.93
N ILE A 76 -5.37 -5.04 13.15
CA ILE A 76 -5.40 -4.06 14.25
C ILE A 76 -4.62 -2.81 13.86
N LEU A 77 -3.41 -2.98 13.31
CA LEU A 77 -2.57 -1.87 12.88
C LEU A 77 -3.24 -1.05 11.78
N ILE A 78 -3.73 -1.69 10.70
CA ILE A 78 -4.43 -0.97 9.61
C ILE A 78 -5.61 -0.14 10.11
N PHE A 79 -6.39 -0.64 11.08
CA PHE A 79 -7.52 0.11 11.60
C PHE A 79 -7.10 1.17 12.62
N SER A 80 -5.98 0.99 13.32
CA SER A 80 -5.45 1.98 14.26
C SER A 80 -4.75 3.15 13.56
N THR A 81 -4.08 2.94 12.43
CA THR A 81 -3.36 3.99 11.69
C THR A 81 -4.23 5.21 11.34
N PRO A 82 -5.40 5.08 10.66
CA PRO A 82 -6.21 6.25 10.30
C PRO A 82 -6.81 6.94 11.53
N PHE A 83 -7.04 6.21 12.62
CA PHE A 83 -7.46 6.80 13.89
C PHE A 83 -6.33 7.67 14.44
N PHE A 84 -5.12 7.12 14.56
CA PHE A 84 -3.94 7.85 15.03
C PHE A 84 -3.64 9.09 14.15
N ASP A 85 -3.68 8.95 12.82
CA ASP A 85 -3.51 10.05 11.88
C ASP A 85 -4.56 11.16 12.11
N SER A 86 -5.82 10.79 12.31
CA SER A 86 -6.90 11.76 12.53
C SER A 86 -6.70 12.59 13.81
N PHE A 87 -6.14 11.99 14.88
CA PHE A 87 -5.86 12.72 16.12
C PHE A 87 -4.60 13.57 16.05
N THR A 88 -3.64 13.21 15.19
CA THR A 88 -2.31 13.83 15.15
C THR A 88 -2.13 14.81 13.99
N ILE A 89 -3.06 14.86 13.04
CA ILE A 89 -2.96 15.71 11.84
C ILE A 89 -2.70 17.18 12.15
N PHE A 90 -3.40 17.77 13.13
CA PHE A 90 -3.22 19.19 13.47
C PHE A 90 -1.81 19.47 14.01
N HIS A 91 -1.27 18.55 14.81
CA HIS A 91 0.09 18.66 15.33
C HIS A 91 1.12 18.59 14.20
N SER A 92 0.99 17.63 13.28
CA SER A 92 1.89 17.51 12.13
C SER A 92 1.80 18.71 11.19
N LEU A 93 0.62 19.30 11.01
CA LEU A 93 0.45 20.51 10.20
C LEU A 93 1.16 21.73 10.82
N GLU A 94 0.98 21.94 12.12
CA GLU A 94 1.64 23.02 12.85
C GLU A 94 3.17 22.85 12.85
N TYR A 95 3.65 21.62 13.06
CA TYR A 95 5.08 21.30 13.03
C TYR A 95 5.69 21.55 11.63
N GLN A 96 5.00 21.14 10.57
CA GLN A 96 5.40 21.40 9.18
C GLN A 96 5.47 22.89 8.88
N GLU A 97 4.50 23.69 9.35
CA GLU A 97 4.53 25.15 9.19
C GLU A 97 5.71 25.79 9.91
N SER A 98 5.94 25.43 11.18
CA SER A 98 7.08 25.93 11.97
C SER A 98 8.41 25.58 11.30
N THR A 99 8.54 24.35 10.79
CA THR A 99 9.75 23.86 10.12
C THR A 99 10.00 24.56 8.80
N ARG A 100 8.96 24.77 7.97
CA ARG A 100 9.04 25.57 6.73
C ARG A 100 9.55 26.97 7.00
N ASN A 101 8.98 27.63 8.01
CA ASN A 101 9.36 28.99 8.36
C ASN A 101 10.81 29.07 8.88
N LYS A 102 11.25 28.12 9.71
CA LYS A 102 12.65 28.03 10.16
C LYS A 102 13.61 27.76 9.01
N LEU A 103 13.25 26.89 8.06
CA LEU A 103 14.08 26.62 6.89
C LEU A 103 14.28 27.89 6.06
N PHE A 104 13.21 28.64 5.79
CA PHE A 104 13.28 29.89 5.04
C PHE A 104 14.09 30.97 5.79
N GLN A 105 14.01 31.02 7.12
CA GLN A 105 14.83 31.93 7.92
C GLN A 105 16.33 31.59 7.86
N ASN A 106 16.67 30.29 7.88
CA ASN A 106 18.06 29.83 7.80
C ASN A 106 18.65 29.97 6.40
N PHE A 107 17.82 29.92 5.37
CA PHE A 107 18.22 30.01 3.97
C PHE A 107 17.33 31.02 3.23
N PRO A 108 17.57 32.34 3.40
CA PRO A 108 16.74 33.39 2.80
C PRO A 108 16.84 33.44 1.27
N ASP A 109 17.85 32.80 0.68
CA ASP A 109 18.02 32.67 -0.78
C ASP A 109 17.03 31.67 -1.41
N LEU A 110 16.28 30.92 -0.60
CA LEU A 110 15.26 30.00 -1.08
C LEU A 110 14.06 30.75 -1.69
N PRO A 111 13.37 30.15 -2.67
CA PRO A 111 12.13 30.70 -3.18
C PRO A 111 11.07 30.83 -2.06
N PRO A 112 10.33 31.95 -1.99
CA PRO A 112 9.30 32.16 -0.96
C PRO A 112 8.19 31.09 -0.99
N GLU A 113 8.02 30.40 -2.11
CA GLU A 113 7.11 29.26 -2.30
C GLU A 113 7.38 28.10 -1.34
N VAL A 114 8.62 27.95 -0.83
CA VAL A 114 8.99 26.93 0.17
C VAL A 114 8.16 27.05 1.47
N THR A 115 7.62 28.23 1.75
CA THR A 115 6.77 28.47 2.93
C THR A 115 5.30 28.08 2.74
N CYS A 116 4.89 27.74 1.51
CA CYS A 116 3.50 27.42 1.20
C CYS A 116 3.07 26.06 1.79
N TYR A 117 1.77 25.96 2.10
CA TYR A 117 1.14 24.75 2.64
C TYR A 117 1.19 23.54 1.68
N SER A 118 1.38 23.80 0.38
CA SER A 118 1.56 22.80 -0.67
C SER A 118 2.91 22.09 -0.62
N VAL A 119 3.90 22.66 0.07
CA VAL A 119 5.24 22.08 0.18
C VAL A 119 5.32 21.25 1.46
N ILE A 120 5.68 19.98 1.32
CA ILE A 120 6.01 19.10 2.45
C ILE A 120 7.53 19.10 2.60
N ILE A 121 8.01 19.30 3.82
CA ILE A 121 9.45 19.25 4.11
C ILE A 121 9.73 18.00 4.95
N PHE A 122 10.85 17.35 4.68
CA PHE A 122 11.32 16.27 5.54
C PHE A 122 11.67 16.83 6.92
N ALA A 123 10.87 16.43 7.91
CA ALA A 123 10.98 16.89 9.29
C ALA A 123 11.22 15.66 10.20
N PRO A 124 12.43 15.08 10.20
CA PRO A 124 12.72 13.85 10.96
C PRO A 124 12.54 14.04 12.47
N ASP A 125 12.64 15.27 12.95
CA ASP A 125 12.44 15.65 14.35
C ASP A 125 10.95 15.69 14.76
N ASP A 126 10.01 15.55 13.82
CA ASP A 126 8.60 15.35 14.12
C ASP A 126 8.38 13.92 14.67
N VAL A 127 7.95 13.85 15.93
CA VAL A 127 7.67 12.60 16.63
C VAL A 127 6.54 11.83 15.94
N VAL A 128 5.52 12.52 15.42
CA VAL A 128 4.39 11.88 14.73
C VAL A 128 4.87 11.25 13.44
N LEU A 129 5.65 11.99 12.62
CA LEU A 129 6.22 11.46 11.38
C LEU A 129 7.12 10.24 11.65
N SER A 130 7.93 10.29 12.70
CA SER A 130 8.79 9.17 13.11
C SER A 130 8.00 7.92 13.53
N ILE A 131 6.92 8.09 14.30
CA ILE A 131 6.03 6.98 14.71
C ILE A 131 5.37 6.35 13.48
N LEU A 132 4.82 7.17 12.59
CA LEU A 132 4.17 6.70 11.35
C LEU A 132 5.18 5.95 10.47
N ALA A 133 6.36 6.51 10.24
CA ALA A 133 7.40 5.86 9.45
C ALA A 133 7.81 4.50 10.04
N ALA A 134 7.92 4.40 11.37
CA ALA A 134 8.21 3.14 12.06
C ALA A 134 7.05 2.13 11.92
N GLU A 135 5.80 2.58 12.05
CA GLU A 135 4.61 1.74 11.87
C GLU A 135 4.52 1.20 10.43
N TYR A 136 4.68 2.04 9.41
CA TYR A 136 4.69 1.62 8.01
C TYR A 136 5.83 0.62 7.72
N THR A 137 7.02 0.86 8.27
CA THR A 137 8.15 -0.08 8.15
C THR A 137 7.83 -1.42 8.79
N PHE A 138 7.23 -1.41 9.99
CA PHE A 138 6.80 -2.62 10.69
C PHE A 138 5.72 -3.38 9.90
N LEU A 139 4.75 -2.68 9.31
CA LEU A 139 3.72 -3.26 8.46
C LEU A 139 4.31 -3.96 7.24
N ILE A 140 5.30 -3.35 6.57
CA ILE A 140 6.00 -3.96 5.43
C ILE A 140 6.67 -5.28 5.86
N ILE A 141 7.41 -5.28 6.98
CA ILE A 141 8.06 -6.48 7.52
C ILE A 141 7.02 -7.57 7.84
N LEU A 142 5.90 -7.18 8.45
CA LEU A 142 4.81 -8.09 8.80
C LEU A 142 4.18 -8.72 7.54
N VAL A 143 3.95 -7.94 6.48
CA VAL A 143 3.43 -8.42 5.19
C VAL A 143 4.39 -9.46 4.57
N PHE A 144 5.68 -9.15 4.51
CA PHE A 144 6.69 -10.08 3.99
C PHE A 144 6.74 -11.38 4.80
N SER A 145 6.65 -11.27 6.13
CA SER A 145 6.60 -12.43 7.04
C SER A 145 5.36 -13.30 6.79
N ILE A 146 4.17 -12.69 6.66
CA ILE A 146 2.92 -13.41 6.39
C ILE A 146 2.96 -14.10 5.02
N CYS A 147 3.40 -13.40 3.96
CA CYS A 147 3.45 -13.97 2.62
C CYS A 147 4.46 -15.11 2.52
N SER A 148 5.67 -14.92 3.07
CA SER A 148 6.74 -15.93 3.03
C SER A 148 6.38 -17.17 3.84
N SER A 149 5.85 -16.99 5.06
CA SER A 149 5.39 -18.10 5.89
C SER A 149 4.24 -18.85 5.22
N SER A 150 3.31 -18.15 4.57
CA SER A 150 2.22 -18.77 3.81
C SER A 150 2.74 -19.68 2.72
N ILE A 151 3.65 -19.19 1.87
CA ILE A 151 4.24 -19.97 0.78
C ILE A 151 4.99 -21.17 1.34
N TYR A 152 5.81 -20.97 2.37
CA TYR A 152 6.56 -22.03 3.02
C TYR A 152 5.65 -23.15 3.54
N TYR A 153 4.58 -22.81 4.27
CA TYR A 153 3.66 -23.81 4.82
C TYR A 153 2.86 -24.52 3.72
N MET A 154 2.43 -23.82 2.67
CA MET A 154 1.77 -24.46 1.52
C MET A 154 2.69 -25.48 0.86
N VAL A 155 3.95 -25.11 0.57
CA VAL A 155 4.93 -26.02 -0.04
C VAL A 155 5.27 -27.19 0.89
N SER A 156 5.44 -26.93 2.18
CA SER A 156 5.72 -27.98 3.18
C SER A 156 4.57 -28.99 3.28
N ALA A 157 3.32 -28.51 3.31
CA ALA A 157 2.14 -29.37 3.36
C ALA A 157 2.00 -30.23 2.11
N MET A 158 2.24 -29.67 0.92
CA MET A 158 2.24 -30.44 -0.33
C MET A 158 3.30 -31.54 -0.35
N ARG A 159 4.50 -31.28 0.19
CA ARG A 159 5.56 -32.31 0.26
C ARG A 159 5.24 -33.44 1.22
N LYS A 160 4.52 -33.16 2.31
CA LYS A 160 4.19 -34.15 3.36
C LYS A 160 2.96 -35.00 3.04
N ASN A 161 2.03 -34.48 2.25
CA ASN A 161 0.78 -35.18 1.92
C ASN A 161 0.97 -36.18 0.76
N HIS A 162 1.54 -37.34 1.06
CA HIS A 162 1.70 -38.45 0.11
C HIS A 162 0.38 -39.08 -0.35
N ASN A 163 -0.73 -38.83 0.36
CA ASN A 163 -2.04 -39.44 0.08
C ASN A 163 -2.89 -38.67 -0.94
N GLN A 164 -2.36 -37.60 -1.55
CA GLN A 164 -3.10 -36.84 -2.56
C GLN A 164 -2.85 -37.38 -3.96
N SER A 165 -3.89 -37.38 -4.80
CA SER A 165 -3.74 -37.80 -6.19
C SER A 165 -2.82 -36.84 -6.95
N GLN A 166 -2.12 -37.36 -7.96
CA GLN A 166 -1.21 -36.57 -8.80
C GLN A 166 -1.92 -35.35 -9.41
N ALA A 167 -3.19 -35.53 -9.82
CA ALA A 167 -4.01 -34.43 -10.32
C ALA A 167 -4.22 -33.30 -9.29
N THR A 168 -4.40 -33.65 -8.01
CA THR A 168 -4.58 -32.67 -6.92
C THR A 168 -3.29 -31.92 -6.65
N ILE A 169 -2.15 -32.60 -6.61
CA ILE A 169 -0.83 -32.00 -6.41
C ILE A 169 -0.52 -31.01 -7.52
N THR A 170 -0.74 -31.39 -8.79
CA THR A 170 -0.55 -30.48 -9.93
C THR A 170 -1.46 -29.26 -9.84
N MET A 171 -2.73 -29.42 -9.43
CA MET A 171 -3.61 -28.27 -9.22
C MET A 171 -3.07 -27.33 -8.13
N GLN A 172 -2.65 -27.84 -6.98
CA GLN A 172 -2.12 -27.03 -5.88
C GLN A 172 -0.84 -26.28 -6.28
N GLN A 173 0.05 -26.92 -7.04
CA GLN A 173 1.26 -26.28 -7.58
C GLN A 173 0.91 -25.14 -8.55
N MET A 174 -0.05 -25.33 -9.45
CA MET A 174 -0.54 -24.27 -10.34
C MET A 174 -1.14 -23.11 -9.55
N PHE A 175 -1.87 -23.38 -8.48
CA PHE A 175 -2.45 -22.34 -7.62
C PHE A 175 -1.38 -21.53 -6.89
N ILE A 176 -0.36 -22.17 -6.31
CA ILE A 176 0.74 -21.45 -5.63
C ILE A 176 1.50 -20.60 -6.64
N LYS A 177 1.81 -21.14 -7.82
CA LYS A 177 2.47 -20.39 -8.89
C LYS A 177 1.65 -19.15 -9.30
N SER A 178 0.35 -19.32 -9.52
CA SER A 178 -0.56 -18.22 -9.85
C SER A 178 -0.58 -17.15 -8.76
N LEU A 179 -0.66 -17.57 -7.49
CA LEU A 179 -0.67 -16.68 -6.33
C LEU A 179 0.63 -15.87 -6.21
N THR A 180 1.79 -16.51 -6.40
CA THR A 180 3.09 -15.83 -6.38
C THR A 180 3.21 -14.80 -7.51
N ILE A 181 2.77 -15.14 -8.73
CA ILE A 181 2.76 -14.20 -9.86
C ILE A 181 1.84 -13.01 -9.56
N HIS A 182 0.64 -13.28 -9.03
CA HIS A 182 -0.34 -12.25 -8.69
C HIS A 182 0.19 -11.28 -7.63
N ALA A 183 0.87 -11.81 -6.60
CA ALA A 183 1.51 -11.01 -5.56
C ALA A 183 2.67 -10.17 -6.12
N LEU A 184 3.48 -10.73 -7.03
CA LEU A 184 4.58 -10.02 -7.67
C LEU A 184 4.09 -8.85 -8.53
N ILE A 185 3.00 -9.02 -9.27
CA ILE A 185 2.41 -7.95 -10.08
C ILE A 185 1.95 -6.79 -9.20
N HIS A 186 1.22 -7.09 -8.11
CA HIS A 186 0.84 -6.05 -7.16
C HIS A 186 2.06 -5.37 -6.55
N PHE A 187 3.05 -6.15 -6.16
CA PHE A 187 4.28 -5.62 -5.58
C PHE A 187 4.96 -4.64 -6.54
N VAL A 188 5.17 -5.00 -7.80
CA VAL A 188 5.81 -4.12 -8.79
C VAL A 188 4.92 -2.91 -9.09
N MET A 189 3.64 -3.11 -9.37
CA MET A 189 2.74 -2.05 -9.82
C MET A 189 2.36 -1.05 -8.73
N ILE A 190 2.53 -1.41 -7.46
CA ILE A 190 2.27 -0.52 -6.31
C ILE A 190 3.59 -0.01 -5.74
N LEU A 191 4.56 -0.88 -5.41
CA LEU A 191 5.79 -0.45 -4.73
C LEU A 191 6.63 0.50 -5.57
N VAL A 192 6.73 0.27 -6.89
CA VAL A 192 7.54 1.15 -7.75
C VAL A 192 6.97 2.57 -7.74
N PRO A 193 5.66 2.80 -8.01
CA PRO A 193 5.06 4.11 -7.82
C PRO A 193 5.22 4.70 -6.41
N CYS A 194 5.04 3.91 -5.35
CA CYS A 194 5.26 4.38 -3.97
C CYS A 194 6.69 4.87 -3.73
N PHE A 195 7.68 4.13 -4.24
CA PHE A 195 9.09 4.49 -4.12
C PHE A 195 9.39 5.81 -4.83
N PHE A 196 8.91 5.98 -6.06
CA PHE A 196 9.07 7.23 -6.81
C PHE A 196 8.29 8.39 -6.19
N GLN A 197 7.12 8.13 -5.61
CA GLN A 197 6.35 9.13 -4.87
C GLN A 197 7.11 9.58 -3.63
N ALA A 198 7.67 8.66 -2.84
CA ALA A 198 8.52 8.98 -1.69
C ALA A 198 9.79 9.72 -2.12
N TYR A 199 10.41 9.33 -3.24
CA TYR A 199 11.56 10.04 -3.81
C TYR A 199 11.19 11.47 -4.18
N ALA A 200 10.07 11.69 -4.88
CA ALA A 200 9.59 13.00 -5.30
C ALA A 200 9.19 13.92 -4.13
N LEU A 201 8.92 13.37 -2.94
CA LEU A 201 8.71 14.16 -1.73
C LEU A 201 9.99 14.80 -1.19
N PHE A 202 11.15 14.20 -1.46
CA PHE A 202 12.43 14.64 -0.90
C PHE A 202 13.37 15.25 -1.95
N PHE A 203 13.20 14.84 -3.20
CA PHE A 203 14.05 15.23 -4.31
C PHE A 203 13.20 15.82 -5.43
N TYR A 204 13.76 16.81 -6.12
CA TYR A 204 13.14 17.38 -7.31
C TYR A 204 13.00 16.31 -8.41
N PHE A 205 11.79 16.16 -8.94
CA PHE A 205 11.46 15.15 -9.93
C PHE A 205 10.65 15.79 -11.07
N ASP A 206 11.31 16.07 -12.19
CA ASP A 206 10.73 16.79 -13.33
C ASP A 206 10.47 15.88 -14.52
N SER A 207 9.59 14.90 -14.33
CA SER A 207 9.17 14.02 -15.42
C SER A 207 7.67 13.76 -15.34
N TYR A 208 6.91 14.61 -16.04
CA TYR A 208 5.46 14.47 -16.16
C TYR A 208 5.06 13.11 -16.75
N GLU A 209 5.74 12.65 -17.81
CA GLU A 209 5.44 11.37 -18.45
C GLU A 209 5.64 10.17 -17.51
N LEU A 210 6.72 10.20 -16.72
CA LEU A 210 6.99 9.14 -15.74
C LEU A 210 5.96 9.20 -14.59
N ALA A 211 5.62 10.38 -14.09
CA ALA A 211 4.59 10.55 -13.07
C ALA A 211 3.22 10.01 -13.52
N VAL A 212 2.80 10.34 -14.75
CA VAL A 212 1.56 9.80 -15.34
C VAL A 212 1.64 8.28 -15.50
N THR A 213 2.76 7.74 -15.97
CA THR A 213 2.95 6.30 -16.12
C THR A 213 2.86 5.56 -14.78
N LEU A 214 3.47 6.10 -13.74
CA LEU A 214 3.42 5.55 -12.38
C LEU A 214 2.00 5.62 -11.81
N LEU A 215 1.27 6.72 -12.06
CA LEU A 215 -0.14 6.85 -11.67
C LEU A 215 -0.99 5.79 -12.38
N LEU A 216 -0.84 5.62 -13.69
CA LEU A 216 -1.55 4.59 -14.45
C LEU A 216 -1.21 3.18 -13.95
N SER A 217 0.05 2.92 -13.56
CA SER A 217 0.45 1.67 -12.93
C SER A 217 -0.35 1.41 -11.65
N VAL A 218 -0.47 2.40 -10.76
CA VAL A 218 -1.31 2.26 -9.55
C VAL A 218 -2.78 2.10 -9.92
N THR A 219 -3.34 2.84 -10.86
CA THR A 219 -4.76 2.71 -11.20
C THR A 219 -5.12 1.36 -11.83
N TYR A 220 -4.25 0.81 -12.70
CA TYR A 220 -4.55 -0.41 -13.44
C TYR A 220 -4.10 -1.71 -12.74
N HIS A 221 -3.46 -1.65 -11.57
CA HIS A 221 -2.94 -2.85 -10.88
C HIS A 221 -4.03 -3.93 -10.68
N GLY A 222 -5.24 -3.53 -10.30
CA GLY A 222 -6.38 -4.45 -10.09
C GLY A 222 -6.86 -5.09 -11.39
N PHE A 223 -6.82 -4.35 -12.51
CA PHE A 223 -7.15 -4.88 -13.83
C PHE A 223 -6.14 -5.96 -14.26
N PHE A 224 -4.84 -5.66 -14.19
CA PHE A 224 -3.79 -6.62 -14.57
C PHE A 224 -3.83 -7.87 -13.70
N SER A 225 -4.05 -7.73 -12.39
CA SER A 225 -4.14 -8.89 -11.51
C SER A 225 -5.35 -9.77 -11.80
N THR A 226 -6.47 -9.16 -12.20
CA THR A 226 -7.67 -9.89 -12.65
C THR A 226 -7.39 -10.66 -13.94
N VAL A 227 -6.73 -10.04 -14.93
CA VAL A 227 -6.33 -10.72 -16.18
C VAL A 227 -5.44 -11.94 -15.87
N VAL A 228 -4.45 -11.79 -15.00
CA VAL A 228 -3.58 -12.90 -14.57
C VAL A 228 -4.38 -13.99 -13.89
N MET A 229 -5.30 -13.64 -12.98
CA MET A 229 -6.18 -14.62 -12.35
C MET A 229 -6.98 -15.43 -13.38
N LEU A 230 -7.54 -14.77 -14.40
CA LEU A 230 -8.31 -15.41 -15.48
C LEU A 230 -7.46 -16.38 -16.31
N VAL A 231 -6.25 -15.96 -16.70
CA VAL A 231 -5.32 -16.77 -17.50
C VAL A 231 -4.87 -18.02 -16.74
N TYR A 232 -4.55 -17.90 -15.46
CA TYR A 232 -3.98 -19.01 -14.69
C TYR A 232 -5.03 -19.93 -14.04
N THR A 233 -6.30 -19.54 -13.98
CA THR A 233 -7.36 -20.34 -13.34
C THR A 233 -8.12 -21.19 -14.37
N LYS A 234 -7.66 -22.43 -14.57
CA LYS A 234 -8.26 -23.44 -15.48
C LYS A 234 -9.80 -23.58 -15.44
N PRO A 235 -10.51 -23.57 -14.29
CA PRO A 235 -11.98 -23.67 -14.29
C PRO A 235 -12.70 -22.43 -14.86
N LEU A 236 -12.07 -21.25 -14.83
CA LEU A 236 -12.60 -20.03 -15.45
C LEU A 236 -12.43 -20.04 -16.97
N HIS A 237 -11.27 -20.51 -17.45
CA HIS A 237 -11.02 -20.65 -18.89
C HIS A 237 -12.04 -21.60 -19.56
N LYS A 238 -12.38 -22.72 -18.90
CA LYS A 238 -13.44 -23.60 -19.41
C LYS A 238 -14.80 -22.91 -19.49
N ARG A 239 -15.19 -22.10 -18.50
CA ARG A 239 -16.48 -21.39 -18.50
C ARG A 239 -16.54 -20.24 -19.51
N LEU A 240 -15.46 -19.48 -19.68
CA LEU A 240 -15.38 -18.39 -20.67
C LEU A 240 -15.42 -18.91 -22.11
N VAL A 241 -14.82 -20.07 -22.38
CA VAL A 241 -14.86 -20.71 -23.71
C VAL A 241 -16.21 -21.38 -23.97
N ILE A 242 -16.95 -21.81 -22.94
CA ILE A 242 -18.30 -22.39 -23.10
C ILE A 242 -19.35 -21.34 -23.47
N CYS A 243 -19.16 -20.06 -23.15
CA CYS A 243 -20.02 -18.96 -23.65
C CYS A 243 -19.81 -18.60 -25.13
N LYS A 244 -18.98 -19.37 -25.85
CA LYS A 244 -18.78 -19.24 -27.29
C LYS A 244 -19.53 -20.30 -28.11
N LYS A 245 -20.58 -20.90 -27.54
CA LYS A 245 -21.53 -21.77 -28.25
C LYS A 245 -22.90 -21.13 -28.31
#